data_AF-A0A838JSH8-F1
#
_entry.id   AF-A0A838JSH8-F1
#
_cell.length_a   1.000
_cell.length_b   1.000
_cell.length_c   1.000
_cell.angle_alpha   90.00
_cell.angle_beta   90.00
_cell.angle_gamma   90.00
#
_symmetry.space_group_name_H-M   'P 1'
#
loop_
_entity.id
_entity.type
_entity.pdbx_description
1 polymer ?
#
loop_
_entity_poly.entity_id
_entity_poly.type
_entity_poly.pdbx_seq_one_letter_code
_entity_poly.pdbx_strand_id
1 'polypeptide(L)' 'MQIRMHTGVSLDGFAATPDGAPTLDAMPDFVPGESHGLPDFIEQCAAVVVGRATFDEGHAYWSENSVWPWE' A
#
# COMPACT_ATOMS: atom_id res chain seq x y z
N MET A 1 -12.59 -19.44 0.65
CA MET A 1 -11.86 -18.28 1.20
C MET A 1 -10.45 -18.33 0.64
N GLN A 2 -10.00 -17.29 -0.04
CA GLN A 2 -8.65 -17.21 -0.64
C GLN A 2 -7.94 -16.02 0.00
N ILE A 3 -6.72 -16.22 0.50
CA ILE A 3 -5.87 -15.13 0.99
C ILE A 3 -5.02 -14.68 -0.19
N ARG A 4 -5.08 -13.39 -0.50
CA ARG A 4 -4.35 -12.76 -1.60
C ARG A 4 -3.40 -11.72 -1.03
N MET A 5 -2.29 -11.47 -1.73
CA MET A 5 -1.31 -10.46 -1.34
C MET A 5 -1.02 -9.57 -2.55
N HIS A 6 -1.04 -8.27 -2.33
CA HIS A 6 -0.52 -7.25 -3.24
C HIS A 6 0.50 -6.45 -2.44
N THR A 7 1.74 -6.39 -2.94
CA THR A 7 2.84 -5.72 -2.26
C THR A 7 3.88 -5.28 -3.28
N GLY A 8 4.54 -4.15 -3.02
CA GLY A 8 5.73 -3.72 -3.74
C GLY A 8 6.98 -4.01 -2.93
N VAL A 9 8.03 -4.44 -3.62
CA VAL A 9 9.35 -4.64 -3.03
C VAL A 9 10.42 -4.05 -3.93
N SER A 10 11.56 -3.69 -3.36
CA SER A 10 12.76 -3.32 -4.09
C SER A 10 13.31 -4.51 -4.87
N LEU A 11 14.26 -4.24 -5.78
CA LEU A 11 14.91 -5.30 -6.58
C LEU A 11 15.61 -6.35 -5.70
N ASP A 12 16.11 -5.94 -4.54
CA ASP A 12 16.75 -6.77 -3.53
C ASP A 12 15.80 -7.32 -2.46
N GLY A 13 14.48 -7.09 -2.61
CA GLY A 13 13.44 -7.80 -1.87
C GLY A 13 12.98 -7.15 -0.56
N PHE A 14 13.23 -5.85 -0.36
CA PHE A 14 12.75 -5.10 0.80
C PHE A 14 11.43 -4.38 0.49
N ALA A 15 10.49 -4.39 1.43
CA ALA A 15 9.19 -3.71 1.29
C ALA A 15 9.22 -2.22 1.69
N ALA A 16 10.30 -1.80 2.36
CA ALA A 16 10.48 -0.45 2.85
C ALA A 16 11.93 0.01 2.69
N THR A 17 12.13 1.31 2.59
CA THR A 17 13.43 1.97 2.61
C THR A 17 14.04 1.95 4.04
N PRO A 18 15.33 2.26 4.21
CA PRO A 18 15.98 2.24 5.53
C PRO A 18 15.39 3.22 6.57
N ASP A 19 14.71 4.27 6.12
CA ASP A 19 14.00 5.25 6.94
C ASP A 19 12.54 4.87 7.22
N GLY A 20 12.05 3.75 6.67
CA GLY A 20 10.75 3.16 7.01
C GLY A 20 9.64 3.40 5.99
N ALA A 21 9.86 4.24 4.97
CA ALA A 21 8.87 4.50 3.94
C ALA A 21 8.63 3.26 3.04
N PRO A 22 7.39 3.01 2.58
CA PRO A 22 7.13 1.97 1.58
C PRO A 22 8.02 2.11 0.35
N THR A 23 8.54 1.00 -0.17
CA THR A 23 9.41 1.05 -1.36
C THR A 23 8.70 1.62 -2.60
N LEU A 24 7.39 1.44 -2.71
CA LEU A 24 6.59 2.02 -3.79
C LEU A 24 6.65 3.55 -3.77
N ASP A 25 6.71 4.18 -2.60
CA ASP A 25 6.79 5.64 -2.46
C ASP A 25 8.16 6.18 -2.87
N ALA A 26 9.20 5.34 -2.85
CA ALA A 26 10.53 5.70 -3.34
C ALA A 26 10.64 5.65 -4.88
N MET A 27 9.64 5.10 -5.58
CA MET A 27 9.61 5.07 -7.04
C MET A 27 9.16 6.43 -7.60
N PRO A 28 9.99 7.14 -8.40
CA PRO A 28 9.67 8.50 -8.86
C PRO A 28 8.38 8.63 -9.66
N ASP A 29 8.04 7.57 -10.40
CA ASP A 29 6.89 7.55 -11.31
C ASP A 29 5.67 6.84 -10.71
N PHE A 30 5.72 6.48 -9.42
CA PHE A 30 4.59 5.84 -8.75
C PHE A 30 3.47 6.85 -8.51
N VAL A 31 2.29 6.53 -9.02
CA VAL A 31 1.06 7.31 -8.83
C VAL A 31 0.09 6.51 -7.97
N PRO A 32 -0.21 6.95 -6.72
CA PRO A 32 -1.17 6.28 -5.85
C PRO A 32 -2.53 6.08 -6.51
N GLY A 33 -3.13 4.90 -6.37
CA GLY A 33 -4.42 4.56 -6.96
C GLY A 33 -4.41 4.23 -8.46
N GLU A 34 -3.37 4.60 -9.20
CA GLU A 34 -3.27 4.34 -10.65
C GLU A 34 -2.23 3.29 -10.99
N SER A 35 -1.09 3.30 -10.29
CA SER A 35 0.02 2.42 -10.60
C SER A 35 -0.24 0.99 -10.15
N HIS A 36 0.06 0.04 -11.04
CA HIS A 36 0.14 -1.40 -10.72
C HIS A 36 -1.16 -2.05 -10.20
N GLY A 37 -2.33 -1.51 -10.57
CA GLY A 37 -3.62 -2.22 -10.53
C GLY A 37 -4.17 -2.51 -9.14
N LEU A 38 -3.89 -1.66 -8.14
CA LEU A 38 -4.45 -1.80 -6.80
C LEU A 38 -6.00 -1.77 -6.79
N PRO A 39 -6.70 -0.89 -7.54
CA PRO A 39 -8.17 -0.89 -7.57
C PRO A 39 -8.75 -2.23 -8.03
N ASP A 40 -8.31 -2.73 -9.19
CA ASP A 40 -8.76 -4.02 -9.76
C ASP A 40 -8.49 -5.21 -8.82
N PHE A 41 -7.43 -5.13 -8.01
CA PHE A 41 -7.09 -6.15 -7.02
C PHE A 41 -8.05 -6.10 -5.81
N ILE A 42 -8.32 -4.90 -5.29
CA ILE A 42 -9.19 -4.69 -4.12
C ILE A 42 -10.64 -5.03 -4.44
N GLU A 43 -11.14 -4.77 -5.65
CA GLU A 43 -12.50 -5.15 -6.08
C GLU A 43 -12.80 -6.66 -5.92
N GLN A 44 -11.75 -7.49 -5.92
CA GLN A 44 -11.86 -8.94 -5.75
C GLN A 44 -11.74 -9.39 -4.29
N CYS A 45 -11.58 -8.46 -3.35
CA CYS A 45 -11.34 -8.72 -1.93
C CYS A 45 -12.51 -8.22 -1.08
N ALA A 46 -12.95 -9.03 -0.12
CA ALA A 46 -14.02 -8.66 0.81
C ALA A 46 -13.52 -7.87 2.04
N ALA A 47 -12.22 -7.92 2.31
CA ALA A 47 -11.57 -7.25 3.43
C ALA A 47 -10.08 -7.07 3.16
N VAL A 48 -9.49 -6.04 3.75
CA VAL A 48 -8.05 -5.80 3.78
C VAL A 48 -7.53 -6.03 5.20
N VAL A 49 -6.39 -6.71 5.31
CA VAL A 49 -5.69 -6.94 6.58
C VAL A 49 -4.28 -6.44 6.45
N VAL A 50 -3.87 -5.53 7.35
CA VAL A 50 -2.52 -4.99 7.42
C VAL A 50 -1.97 -5.08 8.84
N GLY A 51 -0.64 -5.09 8.96
CA GLY A 51 0.04 -4.99 10.24
C GLY A 51 0.04 -3.55 10.77
N ARG A 52 0.29 -3.39 12.07
CA ARG A 52 0.31 -2.07 12.74
C ARG A 52 1.27 -1.09 12.08
N ALA A 53 2.48 -1.52 11.70
CA ALA A 53 3.47 -0.63 11.08
C ALA A 53 2.96 0.00 9.77
N THR A 54 2.33 -0.79 8.90
CA THR A 54 1.73 -0.30 7.65
C THR A 54 0.55 0.63 7.93
N PHE A 55 -0.28 0.28 8.93
CA PHE A 55 -1.41 1.12 9.32
C PHE A 55 -0.94 2.48 9.83
N ASP A 56 -0.02 2.50 10.78
CA ASP A 56 0.47 3.73 11.41
C ASP A 56 1.07 4.69 10.37
N GLU A 57 1.75 4.15 9.35
CA GLU A 57 2.42 4.98 8.35
C GLU A 57 1.47 5.70 7.39
N GLY A 58 0.40 5.02 6.97
CA GLY A 58 -0.63 5.64 6.14
C GLY A 58 -1.68 6.43 6.92
N HIS A 59 -1.90 6.09 8.19
CA HIS A 59 -3.03 6.57 8.97
C HIS A 59 -3.09 8.09 9.12
N ALA A 60 -1.93 8.74 9.32
CA ALA A 60 -1.87 10.21 9.39
C ALA A 60 -2.38 10.84 8.09
N TYR A 61 -1.84 10.41 6.95
CA TYR A 61 -2.23 10.90 5.63
C TYR A 61 -3.72 10.67 5.35
N TRP A 62 -4.23 9.46 5.60
CA TRP A 62 -5.65 9.13 5.33
C TRP A 62 -6.60 9.95 6.18
N SER A 63 -6.28 10.12 7.47
CA SER A 63 -7.09 10.89 8.41
C SER A 63 -7.10 12.37 8.06
N GLU A 64 -5.94 12.95 7.74
CA GLU A 64 -5.81 14.37 7.38
C GLU A 64 -6.53 14.72 6.08
N ASN A 65 -6.50 13.81 5.10
CA ASN A 65 -7.13 14.02 3.80
C ASN A 65 -8.57 13.51 3.73
N SER A 66 -9.11 12.93 4.82
CA SER A 66 -10.44 12.32 4.85
C SER A 66 -10.67 11.31 3.72
N VAL A 67 -9.63 10.54 3.38
CA VAL A 67 -9.66 9.52 2.33
C VAL A 67 -9.65 8.14 2.94
N TRP A 68 -10.40 7.22 2.35
CA TRP A 68 -10.26 5.81 2.68
C TRP A 68 -9.08 5.21 1.89
N PRO A 69 -8.09 4.56 2.54
CA PRO A 69 -6.90 4.02 1.88
C PRO A 69 -7.12 3.05 0.72
N TRP A 70 -8.29 2.43 0.68
CA TRP A 70 -8.59 1.28 -0.16
C TRP A 70 -9.82 1.55 -1.04
N GLU A 71 -10.15 2.82 -1.26
CA GLU A 71 -11.16 3.32 -2.21
C GLU A 71 -10.50 3.91 -3.47
#